data_AF-A0A173T122-F1
#
_entry.id   AF-A0A173T122-F1
#
_cell.length_a   1.000
_cell.length_b   1.000
_cell.length_c   1.000
_cell.angle_alpha   90.00
_cell.angle_beta   90.00
_cell.angle_gamma   90.00
#
_symmetry.space_group_name_H-M   'P 1'
#
loop_
_entity.id
_entity.type
_entity.pdbx_description
1 polymer ?
#
loop_
_entity_poly.entity_id
_entity_poly.type
_entity_poly.pdbx_seq_one_letter_code
_entity_poly.pdbx_strand_id
1 'polypeptide(L)'
;MTSIYNKLKQLQYKEDYPFHMPGHKRNLKIDPLLDAISKIDITEITGFDDLHHPEEMIRELMDDLKQIYGTKESYLLVNSSTAGNLAAIAALCNIGDKILVARNCHKSVYHAIELLGLDPIYIYPEIDEYGICKGITKEQIENIITKETSIKAMVLVSPTYEGRVSDIEGISDVLHRNNIPLIVDEAHGAHFIYHEAFPESAANSGADIVIQSLHKTLPAFTQTGLLHLCTDCVTREMMQKKLSIFQSSSPSYVLIASIEQCIHICNENRGYFQQYYEKLWILREKLEELKYIKLVPTDDIGKLVFSVKDTTISGEELFEILRDNYHLEMEMSELYYVIAMTSVCDTQEGYDRLYQALKEIDSEITKKNTEYLFLENDFHQNKKMLKPEEAATKDRIQIDYDDAKDEIAAEFIFLYPPGIPLVVPGEVIDKYVIDKIRQYEQYNMKVIGLNDHKIYIINR
;
A
#
# COMPACT_ATOMS: atom_id res chain seq x y z
N MET A 1 14.13 25.98 -16.67
CA MET A 1 12.87 25.74 -15.93
C MET A 1 13.18 25.83 -14.45
N THR A 2 12.34 26.48 -13.64
CA THR A 2 12.63 26.68 -12.21
C THR A 2 11.90 25.62 -11.40
N SER A 3 12.64 24.63 -10.89
CA SER A 3 12.10 23.57 -10.02
C SER A 3 11.33 24.16 -8.82
N ILE A 4 10.30 23.44 -8.37
CA ILE A 4 9.48 23.75 -7.21
C ILE A 4 10.33 24.00 -5.97
N TYR A 5 11.26 23.09 -5.69
CA TYR A 5 12.20 23.25 -4.58
C TYR A 5 13.05 24.53 -4.70
N ASN A 6 13.56 24.84 -5.89
CA ASN A 6 14.35 26.04 -6.12
C ASN A 6 13.52 27.32 -5.93
N LYS A 7 12.25 27.33 -6.34
CA LYS A 7 11.32 28.44 -6.15
C LYS A 7 11.02 28.67 -4.65
N LEU A 8 10.81 27.59 -3.90
CA LEU A 8 10.64 27.64 -2.44
C LEU A 8 11.90 28.18 -1.74
N LYS A 9 13.10 27.74 -2.16
CA LYS A 9 14.36 28.29 -1.66
C LYS A 9 14.52 29.77 -1.93
N GLN A 10 14.15 30.25 -3.12
CA GLN A 10 14.21 31.68 -3.44
C GLN A 10 13.26 32.49 -2.57
N LEU A 11 12.06 31.94 -2.30
CA LEU A 11 11.06 32.59 -1.44
C LEU A 11 11.58 32.82 0.00
N GLN A 12 12.40 31.91 0.53
CA GLN A 12 13.01 32.06 1.86
C GLN A 12 13.83 33.35 2.00
N TYR A 13 14.42 33.85 0.91
CA TYR A 13 15.28 35.05 0.91
C TYR A 13 14.56 36.32 0.44
N LYS A 14 13.26 36.24 0.13
CA LYS A 14 12.48 37.43 -0.24
C LYS A 14 12.14 38.27 1.00
N GLU A 15 12.18 39.59 0.84
CA GLU A 15 11.83 40.55 1.90
C GLU A 15 10.32 40.64 2.16
N ASP A 16 9.49 40.01 1.32
CA ASP A 16 8.03 40.01 1.45
C ASP A 16 7.61 39.44 2.81
N TYR A 17 7.02 40.28 3.66
CA TYR A 17 6.43 39.84 4.92
C TYR A 17 5.13 39.06 4.67
N PRO A 18 5.02 37.79 5.11
CA PRO A 18 3.84 36.99 4.81
C PRO A 18 2.67 37.37 5.73
N PHE A 19 1.75 38.21 5.25
CA PHE A 19 0.45 38.38 5.91
C PHE A 19 -0.58 37.28 5.55
N HIS A 20 -0.22 36.34 4.68
CA HIS A 20 -1.02 35.18 4.28
C HIS A 20 -0.82 33.96 5.20
N MET A 21 -1.56 32.87 4.96
CA MET A 21 -1.37 31.57 5.61
C MET A 21 -0.05 30.90 5.18
N PRO A 22 0.53 29.95 5.96
CA PRO A 22 0.06 29.44 7.25
C PRO A 22 0.43 30.33 8.45
N GLY A 23 -0.11 29.98 9.63
CA GLY A 23 -0.01 30.80 10.85
C GLY A 23 1.40 31.04 11.39
N HIS A 24 2.38 30.23 10.99
CA HIS A 24 3.79 30.39 11.40
C HIS A 24 4.49 31.57 10.70
N LYS A 25 3.88 32.15 9.65
CA LYS A 25 4.36 33.37 8.96
C LYS A 25 5.83 33.29 8.53
N ARG A 26 6.30 32.10 8.18
CA ARG A 26 7.71 31.79 7.83
C ARG A 26 8.75 32.36 8.84
N ASN A 27 8.37 32.49 10.11
CA ASN A 27 9.14 33.19 11.14
C ASN A 27 8.98 32.51 12.51
N LEU A 28 9.01 31.17 12.54
CA LEU A 28 8.71 30.38 13.72
C LEU A 28 9.93 30.23 14.65
N LYS A 29 10.52 31.36 15.04
CA LYS A 29 11.77 31.46 15.83
C LYS A 29 11.70 30.87 17.25
N ILE A 30 10.53 30.42 17.67
CA ILE A 30 10.32 29.79 18.97
C ILE A 30 10.79 28.32 19.00
N ASP A 31 10.94 27.69 17.83
CA ASP A 31 11.38 26.30 17.70
C ASP A 31 12.32 26.14 16.49
N PRO A 32 13.60 25.71 16.68
CA PRO A 32 14.56 25.63 15.58
C PRO A 32 14.18 24.64 14.46
N LEU A 33 13.56 23.51 14.80
CA LEU A 33 13.16 22.50 13.83
C LEU A 33 12.02 23.05 12.97
N LEU A 34 10.99 23.59 13.62
CA LEU A 34 9.85 24.15 12.91
C LEU A 34 10.23 25.43 12.16
N ASP A 35 11.15 26.25 12.66
CA ASP A 35 11.66 27.42 11.94
C ASP A 35 12.28 27.02 10.59
N ALA A 36 13.07 25.95 10.56
CA ALA A 36 13.72 25.46 9.34
C ALA A 36 12.70 25.04 8.26
N ILE A 37 11.66 24.29 8.65
CA ILE A 37 10.61 23.83 7.73
C ILE A 37 9.69 24.99 7.33
N SER A 38 9.31 25.83 8.29
CA SER A 38 8.37 26.94 8.10
C SER A 38 8.80 27.94 7.04
N LYS A 39 10.09 27.99 6.70
CA LYS A 39 10.65 28.89 5.67
C LYS A 39 10.23 28.53 4.25
N ILE A 40 9.93 27.26 4.01
CA ILE A 40 9.52 26.71 2.71
C ILE A 40 8.09 26.17 2.74
N ASP A 41 7.42 26.19 3.90
CA ASP A 41 6.02 25.79 4.03
C ASP A 41 5.10 26.96 3.68
N ILE A 42 4.35 26.80 2.60
CA ILE A 42 3.43 27.80 2.07
C ILE A 42 2.17 27.12 1.55
N THR A 43 1.11 27.92 1.42
CA THR A 43 -0.05 27.61 0.59
C THR A 43 0.11 28.26 -0.79
N GLU A 44 -0.95 28.23 -1.59
CA GLU A 44 -1.06 28.96 -2.84
C GLU A 44 -0.92 30.47 -2.58
N ILE A 45 0.15 31.06 -3.12
CA ILE A 45 0.41 32.50 -3.10
C ILE A 45 0.77 32.96 -4.51
N THR A 46 0.78 34.27 -4.76
CA THR A 46 1.12 34.79 -6.09
C THR A 46 2.47 34.26 -6.58
N GLY A 47 2.46 33.64 -7.77
CA GLY A 47 3.62 32.98 -8.36
C GLY A 47 3.89 31.58 -7.79
N PHE A 48 2.92 30.95 -7.13
CA PHE A 48 2.92 29.53 -6.81
C PHE A 48 1.57 28.95 -7.25
N ASP A 49 1.62 27.75 -7.81
CA ASP A 49 0.52 27.07 -8.49
C ASP A 49 -0.53 26.51 -7.51
N ASP A 50 -1.73 26.19 -8.01
CA ASP A 50 -2.76 25.48 -7.24
C ASP A 50 -2.71 23.99 -7.58
N LEU A 51 -2.51 23.10 -6.60
CA LEU A 51 -2.47 21.65 -6.86
C LEU A 51 -3.78 21.14 -7.49
N HIS A 52 -4.92 21.74 -7.13
CA HIS A 52 -6.23 21.33 -7.63
C HIS A 52 -6.56 21.94 -8.99
N HIS A 53 -5.86 23.02 -9.37
CA HIS A 53 -5.98 23.69 -10.67
C HIS A 53 -4.59 24.07 -11.22
N PRO A 54 -3.76 23.08 -11.56
CA PRO A 54 -2.36 23.34 -11.91
C PRO A 54 -2.25 23.95 -13.31
N GLU A 55 -1.59 25.11 -13.39
CA GLU A 55 -1.38 25.89 -14.62
C GLU A 55 0.10 26.17 -14.92
N GLU A 56 0.98 26.05 -13.93
CA GLU A 56 2.40 26.41 -14.02
C GLU A 56 3.30 25.21 -13.64
N MET A 57 4.16 25.39 -12.63
CA MET A 57 5.20 24.44 -12.21
C MET A 57 4.67 23.05 -11.79
N ILE A 58 3.46 22.99 -11.20
CA ILE A 58 2.85 21.70 -10.85
C ILE A 58 2.37 21.01 -12.14
N ARG A 59 1.81 21.77 -13.08
CA ARG A 59 1.39 21.25 -14.38
C ARG A 59 2.56 20.72 -15.20
N GLU A 60 3.68 21.45 -15.22
CA GLU A 60 4.93 21.01 -15.86
C GLU A 60 5.41 19.68 -15.26
N LEU A 61 5.48 19.56 -13.92
CA LEU A 61 5.88 18.32 -13.26
C LEU A 61 4.93 17.16 -13.58
N MET A 62 3.62 17.41 -13.63
CA MET A 62 2.64 16.39 -14.04
C MET A 62 2.81 15.97 -15.51
N ASP A 63 3.21 16.90 -16.40
CA ASP A 63 3.51 16.59 -17.80
C ASP A 63 4.82 15.81 -17.97
N ASP A 64 5.83 16.07 -17.16
CA ASP A 64 7.05 15.27 -17.10
C ASP A 64 6.74 13.84 -16.63
N LEU A 65 5.92 13.71 -15.59
CA LEU A 65 5.47 12.40 -15.09
C LEU A 65 4.73 11.59 -16.15
N LYS A 66 3.88 12.23 -16.97
CA LYS A 66 3.23 11.56 -18.10
C LYS A 66 4.24 10.96 -19.06
N GLN A 67 5.32 11.68 -19.35
CA GLN A 67 6.38 11.20 -20.25
C GLN A 67 7.19 10.07 -19.61
N ILE A 68 7.55 10.21 -18.33
CA ILE A 68 8.32 9.20 -17.58
C ILE A 68 7.57 7.88 -17.50
N TYR A 69 6.27 7.93 -17.18
CA TYR A 69 5.44 6.75 -16.95
C TYR A 69 4.70 6.27 -18.21
N GLY A 70 4.72 7.02 -19.32
CA GLY A 70 4.00 6.66 -20.54
C GLY A 70 2.46 6.75 -20.41
N THR A 71 1.95 7.64 -19.58
CA THR A 71 0.52 7.69 -19.19
C THR A 71 -0.23 8.86 -19.86
N LYS A 72 -1.57 8.80 -19.87
CA LYS A 72 -2.43 9.87 -20.41
C LYS A 72 -2.41 11.11 -19.51
N GLU A 73 -2.42 10.88 -18.19
CA GLU A 73 -2.35 11.92 -17.17
C GLU A 73 -1.70 11.37 -15.90
N SER A 74 -1.00 12.23 -15.16
CA SER A 74 -0.37 11.88 -13.89
C SER A 74 -0.61 12.97 -12.87
N TYR A 75 -0.98 12.60 -11.65
CA TYR A 75 -1.33 13.50 -10.56
C TYR A 75 -0.43 13.28 -9.36
N LEU A 76 -0.09 14.39 -8.69
CA LEU A 76 0.64 14.36 -7.43
C LEU A 76 -0.34 14.08 -6.29
N LEU A 77 0.03 13.15 -5.40
CA LEU A 77 -0.74 12.88 -4.19
C LEU A 77 0.03 13.36 -2.95
N VAL A 78 -0.60 14.24 -2.17
CA VAL A 78 -0.08 14.72 -0.86
C VAL A 78 -0.81 14.10 0.34
N ASN A 79 -1.78 13.24 0.06
CA ASN A 79 -2.51 12.43 1.03
C ASN A 79 -2.37 10.92 0.71
N SER A 80 -1.25 10.53 0.11
CA SER A 80 -0.86 9.14 -0.22
C SER A 80 -1.83 8.41 -1.16
N SER A 81 -1.54 7.14 -1.45
CA SER A 81 -2.43 6.22 -2.18
C SER A 81 -3.82 6.08 -1.56
N THR A 82 -4.00 6.42 -0.27
CA THR A 82 -5.33 6.43 0.35
C THR A 82 -6.28 7.39 -0.37
N ALA A 83 -5.85 8.64 -0.60
CA ALA A 83 -6.66 9.60 -1.37
C ALA A 83 -6.79 9.18 -2.84
N GLY A 84 -5.72 8.59 -3.42
CA GLY A 84 -5.75 8.07 -4.79
C GLY A 84 -6.80 6.98 -4.99
N ASN A 85 -6.85 5.98 -4.10
CA ASN A 85 -7.80 4.87 -4.14
C ASN A 85 -9.26 5.36 -4.00
N LEU A 86 -9.51 6.26 -3.03
CA LEU A 86 -10.82 6.88 -2.83
C LEU A 86 -11.27 7.65 -4.09
N ALA A 87 -10.37 8.47 -4.65
CA ALA A 87 -10.65 9.26 -5.85
C ALA A 87 -10.89 8.38 -7.09
N ALA A 88 -10.05 7.36 -7.31
CA ALA A 88 -10.16 6.45 -8.45
C ALA A 88 -11.50 5.70 -8.45
N ILE A 89 -11.86 5.09 -7.32
CA ILE A 89 -13.13 4.36 -7.18
C ILE A 89 -14.31 5.33 -7.31
N ALA A 90 -14.27 6.49 -6.66
CA ALA A 90 -15.35 7.48 -6.74
C ALA A 90 -15.48 8.15 -8.11
N ALA A 91 -14.46 8.07 -8.97
CA ALA A 91 -14.52 8.57 -10.34
C ALA A 91 -15.21 7.58 -11.29
N LEU A 92 -15.09 6.28 -11.03
CA LEU A 92 -15.63 5.21 -11.86
C LEU A 92 -16.99 4.68 -11.39
N CYS A 93 -17.28 4.74 -10.09
CA CYS A 93 -18.50 4.19 -9.50
C CYS A 93 -19.45 5.29 -8.98
N ASN A 94 -20.75 5.04 -9.13
CA ASN A 94 -21.82 5.77 -8.45
C ASN A 94 -22.22 5.06 -7.17
N ILE A 95 -23.05 5.73 -6.36
CA ILE A 95 -23.57 5.14 -5.13
C ILE A 95 -24.37 3.87 -5.45
N GLY A 96 -24.07 2.78 -4.76
CA GLY A 96 -24.78 1.50 -4.91
C GLY A 96 -24.29 0.61 -6.06
N ASP A 97 -23.34 1.06 -6.87
CA ASP A 97 -22.81 0.27 -7.99
C ASP A 97 -22.10 -1.01 -7.51
N LYS A 98 -22.11 -2.04 -8.37
CA LYS A 98 -21.38 -3.30 -8.13
C LYS A 98 -19.92 -3.16 -8.55
N ILE A 99 -18.98 -3.59 -7.72
CA ILE A 99 -17.53 -3.49 -7.94
C ILE A 99 -16.85 -4.84 -7.67
N LEU A 100 -15.88 -5.21 -8.52
CA LEU A 100 -15.04 -6.40 -8.30
C LEU A 100 -13.78 -6.00 -7.52
N VAL A 101 -13.46 -6.71 -6.44
CA VAL A 101 -12.44 -6.29 -5.47
C VAL A 101 -11.56 -7.48 -5.09
N ALA A 102 -10.25 -7.36 -5.25
CA ALA A 102 -9.32 -8.33 -4.67
C ALA A 102 -9.38 -8.26 -3.15
N ARG A 103 -9.55 -9.42 -2.49
CA ARG A 103 -9.82 -9.48 -1.05
C ARG A 103 -8.69 -8.87 -0.21
N ASN A 104 -7.46 -9.01 -0.67
CA ASN A 104 -6.26 -8.48 -0.03
C ASN A 104 -6.03 -6.97 -0.27
N CYS A 105 -7.02 -6.21 -0.76
CA CYS A 105 -6.91 -4.76 -0.89
C CYS A 105 -6.71 -4.07 0.48
N HIS A 106 -6.04 -2.92 0.46
CA HIS A 106 -5.87 -2.07 1.63
C HIS A 106 -7.23 -1.49 2.11
N LYS A 107 -7.36 -1.22 3.41
CA LYS A 107 -8.58 -0.64 4.03
C LYS A 107 -9.14 0.60 3.32
N SER A 108 -8.32 1.40 2.63
CA SER A 108 -8.79 2.56 1.86
C SER A 108 -9.76 2.19 0.74
N VAL A 109 -9.59 1.03 0.10
CA VAL A 109 -10.54 0.52 -0.90
C VAL A 109 -11.88 0.20 -0.24
N TYR A 110 -11.84 -0.42 0.93
CA TYR A 110 -13.03 -0.72 1.72
C TYR A 110 -13.73 0.54 2.25
N HIS A 111 -12.98 1.59 2.61
CA HIS A 111 -13.56 2.89 2.94
C HIS A 111 -14.29 3.50 1.73
N ALA A 112 -13.76 3.35 0.51
CA ALA A 112 -14.46 3.81 -0.70
C ALA A 112 -15.77 3.04 -0.93
N ILE A 113 -15.74 1.72 -0.72
CA ILE A 113 -16.91 0.83 -0.81
C ILE A 113 -17.98 1.26 0.19
N GLU A 114 -17.60 1.51 1.44
CA GLU A 114 -18.52 1.96 2.49
C GLU A 114 -19.10 3.35 2.17
N LEU A 115 -18.25 4.34 1.86
CA LEU A 115 -18.67 5.72 1.58
C LEU A 115 -19.64 5.84 0.40
N LEU A 116 -19.51 4.97 -0.59
CA LEU A 116 -20.36 4.95 -1.78
C LEU A 116 -21.45 3.88 -1.70
N GLY A 117 -21.57 3.13 -0.61
CA GLY A 117 -22.53 2.03 -0.49
C GLY A 117 -22.43 0.99 -1.61
N LEU A 118 -21.21 0.75 -2.12
CA LEU A 118 -20.98 -0.18 -3.25
C LEU A 118 -21.33 -1.62 -2.85
N ASP A 119 -21.65 -2.44 -3.84
CA ASP A 119 -21.83 -3.88 -3.68
C ASP A 119 -20.57 -4.63 -4.13
N PRO A 120 -19.66 -5.02 -3.21
CA PRO A 120 -18.43 -5.69 -3.57
C PRO A 120 -18.66 -7.16 -3.90
N ILE A 121 -18.12 -7.60 -5.03
CA ILE A 121 -17.84 -9.00 -5.34
C ILE A 121 -16.37 -9.23 -5.04
N TYR A 122 -16.06 -10.17 -4.16
CA TYR A 122 -14.68 -10.45 -3.78
C TYR A 122 -14.06 -11.54 -4.65
N ILE A 123 -12.84 -11.28 -5.12
CA ILE A 123 -11.93 -12.32 -5.61
C ILE A 123 -10.87 -12.58 -4.56
N TYR A 124 -10.68 -13.84 -4.23
CA TYR A 124 -9.75 -14.29 -3.20
C TYR A 124 -8.45 -14.75 -3.87
N PRO A 125 -7.28 -14.20 -3.51
CA PRO A 125 -6.01 -14.72 -4.01
C PRO A 125 -5.77 -16.14 -3.48
N GLU A 126 -5.06 -16.95 -4.25
CA GLU A 126 -4.52 -18.20 -3.71
C GLU A 126 -3.41 -17.90 -2.69
N ILE A 127 -3.13 -18.87 -1.81
CA ILE A 127 -2.05 -18.77 -0.84
C ILE A 127 -0.94 -19.77 -1.22
N ASP A 128 0.32 -19.37 -1.08
CA ASP A 128 1.47 -20.25 -1.28
C ASP A 128 1.85 -21.05 -0.02
N GLU A 129 2.87 -21.89 -0.14
CA GLU A 129 3.34 -22.72 0.97
C GLU A 129 3.86 -21.91 2.17
N TYR A 130 4.12 -20.61 2.04
CA TYR A 130 4.56 -19.74 3.13
C TYR A 130 3.41 -19.02 3.83
N GLY A 131 2.16 -19.21 3.36
CA GLY A 131 1.02 -18.46 3.85
C GLY A 131 0.88 -17.08 3.20
N ILE A 132 1.59 -16.84 2.08
CA ILE A 132 1.61 -15.54 1.39
C ILE A 132 0.59 -15.54 0.24
N CYS A 133 -0.14 -14.44 0.08
CA CYS A 133 -1.06 -14.26 -1.04
C CYS A 133 -0.28 -14.23 -2.35
N LYS A 134 -0.66 -15.10 -3.29
CA LYS A 134 -0.20 -15.02 -4.67
C LYS A 134 -0.91 -13.87 -5.41
N GLY A 135 -0.39 -13.53 -6.58
CA GLY A 135 -1.08 -12.64 -7.51
C GLY A 135 -2.41 -13.23 -8.00
N ILE A 136 -3.35 -12.35 -8.35
CA ILE A 136 -4.58 -12.75 -9.02
C ILE A 136 -4.26 -13.21 -10.45
N THR A 137 -4.91 -14.28 -10.90
CA THR A 137 -4.74 -14.78 -12.27
C THR A 137 -5.90 -14.39 -13.17
N LYS A 138 -5.63 -14.37 -14.47
CA LYS A 138 -6.65 -14.18 -15.52
C LYS A 138 -7.80 -15.19 -15.41
N GLU A 139 -7.51 -16.48 -15.17
CA GLU A 139 -8.53 -17.54 -15.11
C GLU A 139 -9.53 -17.30 -13.97
N GLN A 140 -9.07 -16.78 -12.83
CA GLN A 140 -9.97 -16.41 -11.73
C GLN A 140 -10.96 -15.32 -12.16
N ILE A 141 -10.50 -14.36 -12.98
CA ILE A 141 -11.34 -13.26 -13.50
C ILE A 141 -12.34 -13.75 -14.54
N GLU A 142 -11.92 -14.61 -15.48
CA GLU A 142 -12.82 -15.23 -16.46
C GLU A 142 -13.97 -15.99 -15.77
N ASN A 143 -13.66 -16.70 -14.69
CA ASN A 143 -14.64 -17.44 -13.88
C ASN A 143 -15.66 -16.55 -13.16
N ILE A 144 -15.29 -15.32 -12.79
CA ILE A 144 -16.20 -14.38 -12.12
C ILE A 144 -17.08 -13.68 -13.13
N ILE A 145 -16.50 -13.16 -14.22
CA ILE A 145 -17.23 -12.37 -15.22
C ILE A 145 -18.30 -13.20 -15.95
N THR A 146 -18.12 -14.52 -16.03
CA THR A 146 -19.13 -15.43 -16.58
C THR A 146 -20.36 -15.60 -15.68
N LYS A 147 -20.25 -15.32 -14.38
CA LYS A 147 -21.31 -15.50 -13.37
C LYS A 147 -21.93 -14.17 -12.93
N GLU A 148 -21.12 -13.12 -12.92
CA GLU A 148 -21.48 -11.80 -12.42
C GLU A 148 -21.62 -10.80 -13.55
N THR A 149 -22.75 -10.09 -13.56
CA THR A 149 -23.01 -9.01 -14.52
C THR A 149 -23.06 -7.66 -13.82
N SER A 150 -22.94 -6.60 -14.60
CA SER A 150 -23.06 -5.19 -14.15
C SER A 150 -21.95 -4.73 -13.20
N ILE A 151 -20.78 -5.36 -13.24
CA ILE A 151 -19.57 -4.87 -12.57
C ILE A 151 -19.15 -3.56 -13.23
N LYS A 152 -18.93 -2.52 -12.43
CA LYS A 152 -18.58 -1.17 -12.93
C LYS A 152 -17.09 -0.91 -13.02
N ALA A 153 -16.32 -1.51 -12.14
CA ALA A 153 -14.87 -1.43 -12.12
C ALA A 153 -14.33 -2.66 -11.38
N MET A 154 -13.05 -2.94 -11.62
CA MET A 154 -12.28 -3.84 -10.79
C MET A 154 -11.18 -3.08 -10.07
N VAL A 155 -10.92 -3.42 -8.81
CA VAL A 155 -9.74 -2.95 -8.07
C VAL A 155 -8.96 -4.13 -7.50
N LEU A 156 -7.65 -4.12 -7.68
CA LEU A 156 -6.73 -5.07 -7.07
C LEU A 156 -5.46 -4.38 -6.57
N VAL A 157 -4.73 -5.07 -5.70
CA VAL A 157 -3.40 -4.65 -5.24
C VAL A 157 -2.32 -5.46 -5.98
N SER A 158 -1.33 -4.77 -6.55
CA SER A 158 -0.17 -5.41 -7.17
C SER A 158 1.00 -4.42 -7.22
N PRO A 159 2.16 -4.73 -6.62
CA PRO A 159 2.47 -5.98 -5.94
C PRO A 159 1.75 -6.11 -4.58
N THR A 160 1.68 -7.33 -4.05
CA THR A 160 1.34 -7.56 -2.63
C THR A 160 2.43 -6.97 -1.73
N TYR A 161 2.17 -6.96 -0.42
CA TYR A 161 3.12 -6.43 0.56
C TYR A 161 4.47 -7.18 0.55
N GLU A 162 4.38 -8.49 0.31
CA GLU A 162 5.50 -9.43 0.21
C GLU A 162 6.18 -9.38 -1.16
N GLY A 163 5.62 -8.67 -2.14
CA GLY A 163 6.24 -8.53 -3.46
C GLY A 163 5.77 -9.53 -4.50
N ARG A 164 4.55 -10.07 -4.38
CA ARG A 164 3.92 -10.90 -5.43
C ARG A 164 3.18 -10.04 -6.44
N VAL A 165 3.31 -10.32 -7.73
CA VAL A 165 2.65 -9.56 -8.81
C VAL A 165 1.50 -10.36 -9.42
N SER A 166 0.40 -9.68 -9.73
CA SER A 166 -0.75 -10.27 -10.44
C SER A 166 -0.54 -10.25 -11.96
N ASP A 167 -1.26 -11.08 -12.70
CA ASP A 167 -1.26 -11.08 -14.17
C ASP A 167 -2.04 -9.86 -14.72
N ILE A 168 -1.48 -8.65 -14.58
CA ILE A 168 -2.17 -7.40 -14.92
C ILE A 168 -2.58 -7.37 -16.40
N GLU A 169 -1.69 -7.81 -17.29
CA GLU A 169 -1.94 -7.83 -18.73
C GLU A 169 -3.11 -8.78 -19.05
N GLY A 170 -3.07 -10.03 -18.59
CA GLY A 170 -4.13 -11.00 -18.83
C GLY A 170 -5.46 -10.61 -18.18
N ILE A 171 -5.43 -10.03 -16.98
CA ILE A 171 -6.62 -9.53 -16.27
C ILE A 171 -7.24 -8.36 -17.05
N SER A 172 -6.43 -7.37 -17.44
CA SER A 172 -6.87 -6.21 -18.19
C SER A 172 -7.56 -6.61 -19.49
N ASP A 173 -6.95 -7.56 -20.22
CA ASP A 173 -7.48 -8.11 -21.46
C ASP A 173 -8.91 -8.65 -21.31
N VAL A 174 -9.18 -9.40 -20.24
CA VAL A 174 -10.50 -9.98 -19.98
C VAL A 174 -11.49 -8.90 -19.58
N LEU A 175 -11.09 -7.96 -18.73
CA LEU A 175 -11.95 -6.87 -18.27
C LEU A 175 -12.34 -5.92 -19.40
N HIS A 176 -11.40 -5.54 -20.26
CA HIS A 176 -11.64 -4.64 -21.39
C HIS A 176 -12.60 -5.23 -22.42
N ARG A 177 -12.54 -6.55 -22.68
CA ARG A 177 -13.55 -7.25 -23.53
C ARG A 177 -14.97 -7.13 -22.98
N ASN A 178 -15.11 -6.84 -21.69
CA ASN A 178 -16.39 -6.66 -20.99
C ASN A 178 -16.67 -5.20 -20.62
N ASN A 179 -15.84 -4.25 -21.10
CA ASN A 179 -15.93 -2.82 -20.78
C ASN A 179 -15.84 -2.50 -19.28
N ILE A 180 -15.03 -3.27 -18.55
CA ILE A 180 -14.77 -3.04 -17.12
C ILE A 180 -13.37 -2.41 -17.00
N PRO A 181 -13.24 -1.20 -16.42
CA PRO A 181 -11.94 -0.60 -16.16
C PRO A 181 -11.24 -1.25 -14.96
N LEU A 182 -9.92 -1.35 -15.02
CA LEU A 182 -9.04 -1.90 -14.00
C LEU A 182 -8.30 -0.80 -13.23
N ILE A 183 -8.51 -0.75 -11.92
CA ILE A 183 -7.73 0.04 -10.97
C ILE A 183 -6.69 -0.88 -10.33
N VAL A 184 -5.41 -0.50 -10.41
CA VAL A 184 -4.32 -1.19 -9.70
C VAL A 184 -3.77 -0.28 -8.61
N ASP A 185 -3.92 -0.72 -7.36
CA ASP A 185 -3.19 -0.17 -6.23
C ASP A 185 -1.75 -0.74 -6.27
N GLU A 186 -0.85 0.02 -6.89
CA GLU A 186 0.58 -0.23 -6.99
C GLU A 186 1.35 0.54 -5.91
N ALA A 187 0.75 0.72 -4.72
CA ALA A 187 1.38 1.50 -3.66
C ALA A 187 2.79 1.02 -3.30
N HIS A 188 3.06 -0.29 -3.41
CA HIS A 188 4.36 -0.89 -3.08
C HIS A 188 5.28 -1.09 -4.31
N GLY A 189 4.84 -0.70 -5.52
CA GLY A 189 5.55 -0.91 -6.78
C GLY A 189 6.09 0.36 -7.45
N ALA A 190 6.11 1.50 -6.75
CA ALA A 190 6.53 2.79 -7.34
C ALA A 190 7.95 2.77 -7.97
N HIS A 191 8.80 1.84 -7.55
CA HIS A 191 10.18 1.72 -7.98
C HIS A 191 10.38 0.85 -9.24
N PHE A 192 9.34 0.18 -9.73
CA PHE A 192 9.41 -0.80 -10.82
C PHE A 192 9.99 -0.24 -12.12
N ILE A 193 9.63 1.00 -12.48
CA ILE A 193 10.02 1.60 -13.76
C ILE A 193 11.52 1.95 -13.88
N TYR A 194 12.28 1.88 -12.78
CA TYR A 194 13.65 2.41 -12.74
C TYR A 194 14.75 1.37 -13.04
N HIS A 195 14.44 0.06 -13.04
CA HIS A 195 15.40 -0.99 -13.38
C HIS A 195 14.72 -2.29 -13.83
N GLU A 196 15.27 -2.97 -14.83
CA GLU A 196 14.72 -4.22 -15.43
C GLU A 196 14.70 -5.44 -14.50
N ALA A 197 15.34 -5.33 -13.34
CA ALA A 197 15.37 -6.40 -12.33
C ALA A 197 14.11 -6.40 -11.45
N PHE A 198 13.29 -5.35 -11.52
CA PHE A 198 11.99 -5.28 -10.87
C PHE A 198 10.89 -5.66 -11.87
N PRO A 199 9.69 -6.05 -11.37
CA PRO A 199 8.55 -6.34 -12.22
C PRO A 199 8.15 -5.16 -13.12
N GLU A 200 7.40 -5.44 -14.18
CA GLU A 200 6.81 -4.39 -15.02
C GLU A 200 5.73 -3.64 -14.23
N SER A 201 5.67 -2.31 -14.40
CA SER A 201 4.66 -1.50 -13.73
C SER A 201 3.29 -1.73 -14.34
N ALA A 202 2.26 -1.75 -13.49
CA ALA A 202 0.87 -1.85 -13.92
C ALA A 202 0.48 -0.75 -14.94
N ALA A 203 1.15 0.40 -14.90
CA ALA A 203 0.93 1.50 -15.83
C ALA A 203 1.25 1.12 -17.29
N ASN A 204 2.18 0.17 -17.48
CA ASN A 204 2.58 -0.37 -18.78
C ASN A 204 1.96 -1.75 -19.07
N SER A 205 1.23 -2.34 -18.12
CA SER A 205 0.64 -3.68 -18.24
C SER A 205 -0.87 -3.66 -18.51
N GLY A 206 -1.43 -2.53 -18.95
CA GLY A 206 -2.82 -2.43 -19.41
C GLY A 206 -3.82 -1.89 -18.38
N ALA A 207 -3.42 -1.69 -17.12
CA ALA A 207 -4.31 -1.07 -16.13
C ALA A 207 -4.83 0.30 -16.59
N ASP A 208 -6.04 0.68 -16.19
CA ASP A 208 -6.66 1.94 -16.58
C ASP A 208 -6.29 3.09 -15.63
N ILE A 209 -6.22 2.78 -14.34
CA ILE A 209 -5.80 3.71 -13.27
C ILE A 209 -4.79 3.01 -12.38
N VAL A 210 -3.67 3.67 -12.10
CA VAL A 210 -2.59 3.13 -11.26
C VAL A 210 -2.28 4.11 -10.14
N ILE A 211 -2.21 3.62 -8.91
CA ILE A 211 -1.95 4.44 -7.72
C ILE A 211 -0.67 3.97 -7.05
N GLN A 212 0.29 4.87 -6.85
CA GLN A 212 1.61 4.56 -6.29
C GLN A 212 1.89 5.39 -5.03
N SER A 213 2.58 4.80 -4.04
CA SER A 213 3.08 5.53 -2.87
C SER A 213 4.59 5.68 -2.98
N LEU A 214 5.06 6.90 -3.26
CA LEU A 214 6.50 7.14 -3.44
C LEU A 214 7.25 6.85 -2.13
N HIS A 215 6.76 7.39 -1.01
CA HIS A 215 7.39 7.24 0.31
C HIS A 215 7.55 5.80 0.82
N LYS A 216 6.91 4.81 0.20
CA LYS A 216 7.03 3.40 0.60
C LYS A 216 8.30 2.75 0.07
N THR A 217 8.69 3.07 -1.17
CA THR A 217 9.80 2.38 -1.84
C THR A 217 10.79 3.31 -2.54
N LEU A 218 10.58 4.62 -2.48
CA LEU A 218 11.39 5.66 -3.10
C LEU A 218 11.77 6.74 -2.07
N PRO A 219 12.82 7.54 -2.33
CA PRO A 219 13.30 8.60 -1.43
C PRO A 219 12.36 9.81 -1.35
N ALA A 220 11.17 9.62 -0.78
CA ALA A 220 10.15 10.67 -0.63
C ALA A 220 9.56 10.67 0.79
N PHE A 221 9.12 11.83 1.25
CA PHE A 221 8.50 11.96 2.57
C PHE A 221 7.15 11.25 2.65
N THR A 222 6.83 10.73 3.83
CA THR A 222 5.53 10.11 4.12
C THR A 222 4.37 10.97 3.64
N GLN A 223 3.31 10.33 3.16
CA GLN A 223 2.14 10.94 2.51
C GLN A 223 2.30 11.31 1.02
N THR A 224 3.49 11.18 0.44
CA THR A 224 3.68 11.41 -1.00
C THR A 224 3.30 10.19 -1.85
N GLY A 225 2.63 10.43 -2.97
CA GLY A 225 2.23 9.40 -3.93
C GLY A 225 1.95 9.97 -5.31
N LEU A 226 1.58 9.10 -6.24
CA LEU A 226 1.15 9.44 -7.59
C LEU A 226 -0.14 8.68 -7.94
N LEU A 227 -0.96 9.29 -8.80
CA LEU A 227 -2.04 8.61 -9.50
C LEU A 227 -1.86 8.80 -10.99
N HIS A 228 -1.91 7.72 -11.74
CA HIS A 228 -1.80 7.71 -13.20
C HIS A 228 -3.13 7.31 -13.82
N LEU A 229 -3.56 8.08 -14.82
CA LEU A 229 -4.57 7.64 -15.79
C LEU A 229 -3.85 7.12 -17.01
N CYS A 230 -4.01 5.84 -17.30
CA CYS A 230 -3.37 5.18 -18.44
C CYS A 230 -4.27 5.15 -19.68
N THR A 231 -5.60 5.22 -19.48
CA THR A 231 -6.60 5.20 -20.55
C THR A 231 -7.59 6.36 -20.40
N ASP A 232 -8.52 6.46 -21.35
CA ASP A 232 -9.59 7.46 -21.36
C ASP A 232 -10.85 6.99 -20.59
N CYS A 233 -10.72 6.04 -19.65
CA CYS A 233 -11.83 5.50 -18.85
C CYS A 233 -12.51 6.55 -17.95
N VAL A 234 -11.78 7.62 -17.59
CA VAL A 234 -12.24 8.77 -16.81
C VAL A 234 -11.68 10.04 -17.43
N THR A 235 -12.47 11.11 -17.50
CA THR A 235 -11.97 12.40 -17.99
C THR A 235 -11.06 13.08 -16.96
N ARG A 236 -10.13 13.92 -17.44
CA ARG A 236 -9.23 14.71 -16.58
C ARG A 236 -10.01 15.53 -15.55
N GLU A 237 -11.08 16.18 -15.97
CA GLU A 237 -11.91 17.04 -15.11
C GLU A 237 -12.59 16.24 -14.01
N MET A 238 -13.08 15.03 -14.33
CA MET A 238 -13.68 14.16 -13.32
C MET A 238 -12.63 13.70 -12.30
N MET A 239 -11.44 13.29 -12.75
CA MET A 239 -10.41 12.84 -11.83
C MET A 239 -9.93 13.98 -10.92
N GLN A 240 -9.67 15.16 -11.48
CA GLN A 240 -9.32 16.36 -10.70
C GLN A 240 -10.39 16.70 -9.65
N LYS A 241 -11.67 16.65 -10.04
CA LYS A 241 -12.79 16.88 -9.12
C LYS A 241 -12.82 15.86 -7.97
N LYS A 242 -12.48 14.59 -8.22
CA LYS A 242 -12.48 13.57 -7.17
C LYS A 242 -11.26 13.69 -6.26
N LEU A 243 -10.09 14.00 -6.82
CA LEU A 243 -8.89 14.29 -6.03
C LEU A 243 -9.09 15.49 -5.11
N SER A 244 -9.77 16.56 -5.54
CA SER A 244 -10.03 17.72 -4.68
C SER A 244 -11.00 17.46 -3.52
N ILE A 245 -11.80 16.39 -3.59
CA ILE A 245 -12.65 15.95 -2.48
C ILE A 245 -11.85 15.21 -1.41
N PHE A 246 -10.87 14.39 -1.81
CA PHE A 246 -10.15 13.48 -0.91
C PHE A 246 -8.77 13.97 -0.48
N GLN A 247 -8.25 15.02 -1.11
CA GLN A 247 -7.01 15.68 -0.69
C GLN A 247 -7.30 16.97 0.09
N SER A 248 -6.30 17.42 0.85
CA SER A 248 -6.38 18.68 1.58
C SER A 248 -6.69 19.87 0.65
N SER A 249 -7.56 20.77 1.08
CA SER A 249 -7.77 22.09 0.44
C SER A 249 -6.60 23.06 0.69
N SER A 250 -5.60 22.65 1.46
CA SER A 250 -4.34 23.35 1.69
C SER A 250 -3.20 22.33 1.54
N PRO A 251 -2.87 21.93 0.31
CA PRO A 251 -1.83 20.96 0.02
C PRO A 251 -0.45 21.47 0.47
N SER A 252 0.40 20.55 0.96
CA SER A 252 1.73 20.93 1.43
C SER A 252 2.72 21.06 0.26
N TYR A 253 3.22 22.27 0.05
CA TYR A 253 4.31 22.54 -0.88
C TYR A 253 5.60 21.80 -0.53
N VAL A 254 5.83 21.49 0.76
CA VAL A 254 6.96 20.67 1.20
C VAL A 254 6.85 19.25 0.65
N LEU A 255 5.65 18.66 0.68
CA LEU A 255 5.40 17.33 0.12
C LEU A 255 5.48 17.34 -1.41
N ILE A 256 4.92 18.37 -2.07
CA ILE A 256 5.03 18.53 -3.53
C ILE A 256 6.51 18.64 -3.96
N ALA A 257 7.31 19.43 -3.24
CA ALA A 257 8.75 19.51 -3.50
C ALA A 257 9.46 18.18 -3.23
N SER A 258 9.04 17.41 -2.22
CA SER A 258 9.58 16.06 -1.99
C SER A 258 9.27 15.11 -3.14
N ILE A 259 8.08 15.19 -3.75
CA ILE A 259 7.74 14.42 -4.95
C ILE A 259 8.66 14.80 -6.11
N GLU A 260 8.78 16.10 -6.41
CA GLU A 260 9.67 16.59 -7.48
C GLU A 260 11.11 16.07 -7.31
N GLN A 261 11.67 16.21 -6.10
CA GLN A 261 13.04 15.79 -5.82
C GLN A 261 13.22 14.27 -5.90
N CYS A 262 12.23 13.50 -5.42
CA CYS A 262 12.23 12.04 -5.57
C CYS A 262 12.32 11.64 -7.05
N ILE A 263 11.49 12.23 -7.90
CA ILE A 263 11.47 11.93 -9.35
C ILE A 263 12.79 12.32 -10.00
N HIS A 264 13.35 13.48 -9.65
CA HIS A 264 14.65 13.92 -10.14
C HIS A 264 15.78 12.94 -9.76
N ILE A 265 15.86 12.54 -8.48
CA ILE A 265 16.85 11.58 -7.99
C ILE A 265 16.75 10.24 -8.75
N CYS A 266 15.53 9.73 -8.91
CA CYS A 266 15.32 8.41 -9.50
C CYS A 266 15.49 8.40 -11.03
N ASN A 267 15.00 9.42 -11.74
CA ASN A 267 14.99 9.43 -13.19
C ASN A 267 16.32 9.90 -13.80
N GLU A 268 16.99 10.88 -13.20
CA GLU A 268 18.25 11.42 -13.75
C GLU A 268 19.48 10.60 -13.34
N ASN A 269 19.35 9.70 -12.36
CA ASN A 269 20.47 8.94 -11.83
C ASN A 269 20.17 7.44 -11.74
N ARG A 270 19.91 6.82 -12.90
CA ARG A 270 19.68 5.36 -13.02
C ARG A 270 20.82 4.51 -12.43
N GLY A 271 22.03 5.07 -12.29
CA GLY A 271 23.15 4.41 -11.63
C GLY A 271 22.90 4.05 -10.16
N TYR A 272 22.00 4.75 -9.46
CA TYR A 272 21.61 4.37 -8.09
C TYR A 272 20.81 3.07 -8.05
N PHE A 273 19.92 2.86 -9.01
CA PHE A 273 19.15 1.62 -9.08
C PHE A 273 20.00 0.42 -9.51
N GLN A 274 20.98 0.64 -10.39
CA GLN A 274 21.98 -0.38 -10.70
C GLN A 274 22.76 -0.81 -9.44
N GLN A 275 23.25 0.15 -8.65
CA GLN A 275 23.95 -0.15 -7.39
C GLN A 275 23.04 -0.83 -6.37
N TYR A 276 21.77 -0.41 -6.29
CA TYR A 276 20.78 -1.03 -5.42
C TYR A 276 20.56 -2.51 -5.80
N TYR A 277 20.36 -2.78 -7.09
CA TYR A 277 20.27 -4.14 -7.62
C TYR A 277 21.50 -4.99 -7.27
N GLU A 278 22.71 -4.48 -7.50
CA GLU A 278 23.96 -5.20 -7.22
C GLU A 278 24.09 -5.57 -5.73
N LYS A 279 23.78 -4.62 -4.83
CA LYS A 279 23.79 -4.89 -3.38
C LYS A 279 22.78 -5.96 -2.99
N LEU A 280 21.56 -5.88 -3.53
CA LEU A 280 20.52 -6.88 -3.28
C LEU A 280 20.95 -8.26 -3.77
N TRP A 281 21.54 -8.34 -4.97
CA TRP A 281 22.03 -9.61 -5.51
C TRP A 281 23.08 -10.24 -4.60
N ILE A 282 24.09 -9.48 -4.19
CA ILE A 282 25.14 -9.94 -3.27
C ILE A 282 24.54 -10.43 -1.94
N LEU A 283 23.59 -9.68 -1.37
CA LEU A 283 22.93 -10.09 -0.15
C LEU A 283 22.15 -11.40 -0.34
N ARG A 284 21.38 -11.50 -1.43
CA ARG A 284 20.58 -12.69 -1.74
C ARG A 284 21.45 -13.94 -1.90
N GLU A 285 22.58 -13.85 -2.60
CA GLU A 285 23.54 -14.96 -2.71
C GLU A 285 24.06 -15.41 -1.33
N LYS A 286 24.43 -14.46 -0.46
CA LYS A 286 24.87 -14.79 0.91
C LYS A 286 23.77 -15.48 1.74
N LEU A 287 22.51 -15.08 1.55
CA LEU A 287 21.37 -15.64 2.28
C LEU A 287 21.07 -17.10 1.91
N GLU A 288 21.53 -17.59 0.75
CA GLU A 288 21.41 -19.00 0.37
C GLU A 288 22.18 -19.95 1.31
N GLU A 289 23.20 -19.43 2.02
CA GLU A 289 23.99 -20.18 2.98
C GLU A 289 23.22 -20.51 4.27
N LEU A 290 22.10 -19.83 4.54
CA LEU A 290 21.31 -20.03 5.76
C LEU A 290 20.56 -21.36 5.73
N LYS A 291 20.62 -22.07 6.86
CA LYS A 291 20.11 -23.44 6.96
C LYS A 291 18.62 -23.49 7.24
N TYR A 292 18.14 -22.67 8.16
CA TYR A 292 16.78 -22.72 8.70
C TYR A 292 15.94 -21.50 8.30
N ILE A 293 16.48 -20.29 8.38
CA ILE A 293 15.85 -19.09 7.84
C ILE A 293 15.90 -19.17 6.32
N LYS A 294 14.75 -18.99 5.65
CA LYS A 294 14.65 -19.07 4.20
C LYS A 294 14.19 -17.75 3.62
N LEU A 295 14.94 -17.26 2.63
CA LEU A 295 14.46 -16.17 1.79
C LEU A 295 13.36 -16.71 0.87
N VAL A 296 12.14 -16.22 1.05
CA VAL A 296 11.01 -16.59 0.20
C VAL A 296 11.25 -16.02 -1.20
N PRO A 297 11.08 -16.81 -2.28
CA PRO A 297 11.19 -16.30 -3.63
C PRO A 297 10.01 -15.36 -3.89
N THR A 298 10.26 -14.11 -4.28
CA THR A 298 9.26 -13.06 -4.58
C THR A 298 9.53 -12.47 -5.96
N ASP A 299 8.53 -11.82 -6.57
CA ASP A 299 8.69 -11.19 -7.89
C ASP A 299 9.45 -9.85 -7.76
N ASP A 300 9.12 -9.08 -6.73
CA ASP A 300 9.86 -7.88 -6.33
C ASP A 300 11.09 -8.27 -5.47
N ILE A 301 12.28 -8.12 -6.04
CA ILE A 301 13.55 -8.42 -5.37
C ILE A 301 13.90 -7.43 -4.24
N GLY A 302 13.24 -6.27 -4.18
CA GLY A 302 13.35 -5.30 -3.09
C GLY A 302 12.51 -5.65 -1.86
N LYS A 303 11.70 -6.72 -1.93
CA LYS A 303 11.07 -7.33 -0.75
C LYS A 303 11.90 -8.52 -0.30
N LEU A 304 12.53 -8.40 0.86
CA LEU A 304 13.24 -9.49 1.50
C LEU A 304 12.32 -10.12 2.55
N VAL A 305 11.77 -11.28 2.21
CA VAL A 305 10.82 -12.00 3.08
C VAL A 305 11.52 -13.22 3.69
N PHE A 306 11.76 -13.18 4.98
CA PHE A 306 12.49 -14.21 5.73
C PHE A 306 11.50 -15.14 6.43
N SER A 307 11.33 -16.34 5.88
CA SER A 307 10.51 -17.40 6.47
C SER A 307 11.25 -18.16 7.55
N VAL A 308 10.55 -18.38 8.66
CA VAL A 308 10.93 -19.22 9.81
C VAL A 308 9.92 -20.34 10.06
N LYS A 309 9.04 -20.61 9.08
CA LYS A 309 7.91 -21.54 9.17
C LYS A 309 8.27 -22.84 9.90
N ASP A 310 9.34 -23.53 9.49
CA ASP A 310 9.77 -24.83 10.03
C ASP A 310 10.78 -24.76 11.18
N THR A 311 10.80 -23.67 11.93
CA THR A 311 11.81 -23.45 12.97
C THR A 311 11.20 -23.39 14.37
N THR A 312 12.07 -23.31 15.37
CA THR A 312 11.68 -23.16 16.77
C THR A 312 11.11 -21.79 17.12
N ILE A 313 11.27 -20.79 16.25
CA ILE A 313 10.80 -19.42 16.47
C ILE A 313 9.69 -19.04 15.48
N SER A 314 8.83 -18.12 15.91
CA SER A 314 7.83 -17.44 15.08
C SER A 314 8.42 -16.23 14.36
N GLY A 315 7.67 -15.69 13.39
CA GLY A 315 8.05 -14.46 12.72
C GLY A 315 8.06 -13.26 13.67
N GLU A 316 7.14 -13.19 14.64
CA GLU A 316 7.18 -12.15 15.68
C GLU A 316 8.45 -12.25 16.54
N GLU A 317 8.83 -13.45 16.98
CA GLU A 317 10.08 -13.63 17.74
C GLU A 317 11.31 -13.22 16.91
N LEU A 318 11.35 -13.57 15.61
CA LEU A 318 12.43 -13.09 14.73
C LEU A 318 12.45 -11.56 14.62
N PHE A 319 11.29 -10.93 14.50
CA PHE A 319 11.13 -9.48 14.42
C PHE A 319 11.65 -8.80 15.70
N GLU A 320 11.27 -9.30 16.87
CA GLU A 320 11.73 -8.80 18.17
C GLU A 320 13.24 -9.00 18.36
N ILE A 321 13.79 -10.17 18.00
CA ILE A 321 15.22 -10.45 18.08
C ILE A 321 16.01 -9.45 17.21
N LEU A 322 15.60 -9.24 15.96
CA LEU A 322 16.26 -8.31 15.03
C LEU A 322 16.23 -6.88 15.57
N ARG A 323 15.11 -6.44 16.14
CA ARG A 323 14.96 -5.10 16.72
C ARG A 323 15.77 -4.93 18.01
N ASP A 324 15.58 -5.82 18.97
CA ASP A 324 16.02 -5.62 20.36
C ASP A 324 17.49 -6.00 20.56
N ASN A 325 17.97 -7.04 19.85
CA ASN A 325 19.35 -7.51 19.98
C ASN A 325 20.28 -6.94 18.90
N TYR A 326 19.77 -6.69 17.68
CA TYR A 326 20.60 -6.25 16.54
C TYR A 326 20.33 -4.81 16.08
N HIS A 327 19.32 -4.15 16.65
CA HIS A 327 18.92 -2.78 16.29
C HIS A 327 18.60 -2.64 14.80
N LEU A 328 17.81 -3.60 14.29
CA LEU A 328 17.30 -3.65 12.93
C LEU A 328 15.77 -3.67 12.99
N GLU A 329 15.15 -2.53 12.73
CA GLU A 329 13.70 -2.42 12.64
C GLU A 329 13.23 -2.97 11.29
N MET A 330 12.42 -4.02 11.33
CA MET A 330 11.84 -4.63 10.13
C MET A 330 10.50 -3.97 9.83
N GLU A 331 9.99 -4.19 8.62
CA GLU A 331 8.73 -3.56 8.18
C GLU A 331 7.51 -4.23 8.84
N MET A 332 7.53 -5.56 8.91
CA MET A 332 6.42 -6.37 9.39
C MET A 332 6.88 -7.78 9.76
N SER A 333 6.18 -8.38 10.71
CA SER A 333 6.08 -9.82 10.94
C SER A 333 4.69 -10.36 10.56
N GLU A 334 4.65 -11.58 10.06
CA GLU A 334 3.52 -12.49 10.20
C GLU A 334 3.95 -13.64 11.12
N LEU A 335 3.08 -14.61 11.40
CA LEU A 335 3.33 -15.75 12.28
C LEU A 335 4.60 -16.53 11.90
N TYR A 336 4.92 -16.60 10.61
CA TYR A 336 5.98 -17.46 10.10
C TYR A 336 7.01 -16.75 9.24
N TYR A 337 6.93 -15.44 9.09
CA TYR A 337 7.93 -14.70 8.32
C TYR A 337 8.07 -13.24 8.76
N VAL A 338 9.18 -12.63 8.38
CA VAL A 338 9.48 -11.20 8.59
C VAL A 338 9.83 -10.55 7.27
N ILE A 339 9.41 -9.31 7.07
CA ILE A 339 9.69 -8.54 5.85
C ILE A 339 10.66 -7.42 6.17
N ALA A 340 11.78 -7.37 5.44
CA ALA A 340 12.55 -6.16 5.25
C ALA A 340 12.21 -5.55 3.88
N MET A 341 11.67 -4.33 3.90
CA MET A 341 11.34 -3.58 2.69
C MET A 341 12.48 -2.62 2.37
N THR A 342 13.16 -2.84 1.24
CA THR A 342 14.36 -2.08 0.90
C THR A 342 14.11 -1.05 -0.20
N SER A 343 15.06 -0.13 -0.37
CA SER A 343 15.03 0.92 -1.38
C SER A 343 16.44 1.32 -1.82
N VAL A 344 16.52 2.23 -2.80
CA VAL A 344 17.80 2.83 -3.25
C VAL A 344 18.56 3.57 -2.15
N CYS A 345 17.91 3.88 -1.02
CA CYS A 345 18.54 4.54 0.11
C CYS A 345 19.30 3.59 1.04
N ASP A 346 19.13 2.28 0.90
CA ASP A 346 19.81 1.31 1.75
C ASP A 346 21.32 1.25 1.49
N THR A 347 22.06 1.11 2.59
CA THR A 347 23.52 1.12 2.59
C THR A 347 24.07 -0.29 2.61
N GLN A 348 25.30 -0.46 2.11
CA GLN A 348 26.01 -1.73 2.19
C GLN A 348 26.18 -2.18 3.66
N GLU A 349 26.45 -1.23 4.57
CA GLU A 349 26.54 -1.50 6.00
C GLU A 349 25.23 -2.09 6.56
N GLY A 350 24.07 -1.53 6.17
CA GLY A 350 22.77 -2.04 6.58
C GLY A 350 22.56 -3.50 6.16
N TYR A 351 22.89 -3.82 4.90
CA TYR A 351 22.80 -5.20 4.39
C TYR A 351 23.78 -6.16 5.06
N ASP A 352 25.01 -5.74 5.31
CA ASP A 352 25.99 -6.57 5.99
C ASP A 352 25.58 -6.84 7.45
N ARG A 353 25.04 -5.84 8.16
CA ARG A 353 24.47 -6.01 9.51
C ARG A 353 23.30 -7.00 9.50
N LEU A 354 22.37 -6.86 8.55
CA LEU A 354 21.22 -7.76 8.42
C LEU A 354 21.66 -9.21 8.18
N TYR A 355 22.60 -9.43 7.26
CA TYR A 355 23.13 -10.77 7.00
C TYR A 355 23.80 -11.38 8.23
N GLN A 356 24.66 -10.63 8.95
CA GLN A 356 25.31 -11.17 10.15
C GLN A 356 24.31 -11.53 11.25
N ALA A 357 23.31 -10.66 11.49
CA ALA A 357 22.25 -10.94 12.44
C ALA A 357 21.50 -12.23 12.09
N LEU A 358 21.04 -12.36 10.84
CA LEU A 358 20.33 -13.56 10.38
C LEU A 358 21.21 -14.82 10.47
N LYS A 359 22.51 -14.71 10.18
CA LYS A 359 23.45 -15.83 10.28
C LYS A 359 23.66 -16.31 11.72
N GLU A 360 23.78 -15.38 12.66
CA GLU A 360 23.91 -15.71 14.08
C GLU A 360 22.63 -16.38 14.60
N ILE A 361 21.46 -15.80 14.29
CA ILE A 361 20.14 -16.36 14.66
C ILE A 361 19.95 -17.75 14.04
N ASP A 362 20.26 -17.92 12.75
CA ASP A 362 20.16 -19.21 12.05
C ASP A 362 20.99 -20.30 12.72
N SER A 363 22.12 -19.95 13.34
CA SER A 363 22.99 -20.91 14.06
C SER A 363 22.43 -21.36 15.41
N GLU A 364 21.54 -20.57 16.01
CA GLU A 364 20.93 -20.83 17.33
C GLU A 364 19.59 -21.56 17.23
N ILE A 365 18.85 -21.36 16.14
CA ILE A 365 17.55 -22.00 15.93
C ILE A 365 17.69 -23.41 15.38
N THR A 366 16.62 -24.20 15.54
CA THR A 366 16.58 -25.58 15.02
C THR A 366 15.27 -25.85 14.30
N LYS A 367 15.22 -26.96 13.54
CA LYS A 367 14.00 -27.38 12.85
C LYS A 367 12.96 -27.86 13.86
N LYS A 368 11.73 -27.38 13.72
CA LYS A 368 10.56 -27.87 14.45
C LYS A 368 9.65 -28.62 13.50
N ASN A 369 9.21 -29.82 13.87
CA ASN A 369 8.15 -30.51 13.16
C ASN A 369 6.81 -29.93 13.64
N THR A 370 6.34 -28.89 12.99
CA THR A 370 5.04 -28.28 13.28
C THR A 370 4.01 -28.82 12.30
N GLU A 371 2.92 -29.41 12.81
CA GLU A 371 1.70 -29.60 12.00
C GLU A 371 1.05 -28.24 11.82
N TYR A 372 1.18 -27.65 10.63
CA TYR A 372 0.54 -26.37 10.36
C TYR A 372 -0.95 -26.56 10.16
N LEU A 373 -1.74 -25.70 10.80
CA LEU A 373 -3.19 -25.54 10.59
C LEU A 373 -3.55 -24.92 9.23
N PHE A 374 -2.67 -24.99 8.22
CA PHE A 374 -3.04 -24.69 6.83
C PHE A 374 -3.88 -25.86 6.30
N LEU A 375 -5.10 -25.95 6.83
CA LEU A 375 -6.17 -26.71 6.22
C LEU A 375 -6.57 -25.91 4.99
N GLU A 376 -6.08 -26.38 3.84
CA GLU A 376 -6.45 -25.98 2.47
C GLU A 376 -5.68 -24.76 1.90
N ASN A 377 -5.26 -24.88 0.63
CA ASN A 377 -4.44 -23.90 -0.11
C ASN A 377 -5.20 -22.63 -0.51
N ASP A 378 -6.40 -22.43 0.04
CA ASP A 378 -7.32 -21.36 -0.35
C ASP A 378 -7.40 -20.30 0.75
N PHE A 379 -7.42 -19.04 0.34
CA PHE A 379 -7.71 -17.93 1.24
C PHE A 379 -9.14 -18.08 1.77
N HIS A 380 -9.28 -18.03 3.09
CA HIS A 380 -10.57 -18.25 3.74
C HIS A 380 -11.64 -17.26 3.26
N GLN A 381 -12.80 -17.80 2.85
CA GLN A 381 -13.88 -17.01 2.27
C GLN A 381 -14.95 -16.70 3.31
N ASN A 382 -15.00 -15.46 3.74
CA ASN A 382 -16.05 -15.01 4.66
C ASN A 382 -17.41 -14.92 3.96
N LYS A 383 -18.46 -15.29 4.70
CA LYS A 383 -19.84 -15.13 4.24
C LYS A 383 -20.30 -13.67 4.44
N LYS A 384 -20.52 -12.94 3.34
CA LYS A 384 -21.15 -11.62 3.33
C LYS A 384 -22.66 -11.74 3.61
N MET A 385 -23.16 -11.11 4.68
CA MET A 385 -24.59 -11.05 5.04
C MET A 385 -25.21 -9.68 4.75
N LEU A 386 -24.43 -8.62 4.90
CA LEU A 386 -24.82 -7.23 4.64
C LEU A 386 -23.73 -6.55 3.81
N LYS A 387 -24.07 -5.45 3.14
CA LYS A 387 -23.05 -4.55 2.58
C LYS A 387 -22.30 -3.86 3.71
N PRO A 388 -21.03 -3.45 3.49
CA PRO A 388 -20.25 -2.75 4.52
C PRO A 388 -20.96 -1.50 5.06
N GLU A 389 -21.56 -0.69 4.18
CA GLU A 389 -22.33 0.51 4.55
C GLU A 389 -23.57 0.19 5.38
N GLU A 390 -24.33 -0.84 5.00
CA GLU A 390 -25.50 -1.30 5.76
C GLU A 390 -25.11 -1.81 7.15
N ALA A 391 -23.94 -2.41 7.30
CA ALA A 391 -23.42 -2.87 8.59
C ALA A 391 -22.96 -1.70 9.46
N ALA A 392 -22.26 -0.72 8.88
CA ALA A 392 -21.74 0.45 9.58
C ALA A 392 -22.83 1.35 10.18
N THR A 393 -24.05 1.31 9.63
CA THR A 393 -25.19 2.12 10.08
C THR A 393 -26.07 1.44 11.13
N LYS A 394 -25.81 0.18 11.48
CA LYS A 394 -26.60 -0.56 12.47
C LYS A 394 -26.12 -0.34 13.90
N ASP A 395 -27.06 -0.52 14.84
CA ASP A 395 -26.73 -0.61 16.26
C ASP A 395 -25.76 -1.78 16.50
N ARG A 396 -24.82 -1.56 17.41
CA ARG A 396 -23.76 -2.52 17.71
C ARG A 396 -23.64 -2.81 19.19
N ILE A 397 -23.24 -4.03 19.52
CA ILE A 397 -22.94 -4.48 20.86
C ILE A 397 -21.55 -5.12 20.87
N GLN A 398 -20.83 -4.96 21.97
CA GLN A 398 -19.52 -5.53 22.16
C GLN A 398 -19.66 -6.85 22.95
N ILE A 399 -19.13 -7.93 22.41
CA ILE A 399 -19.14 -9.26 23.03
C ILE A 399 -17.74 -9.86 23.02
N ASP A 400 -17.50 -10.87 23.85
CA ASP A 400 -16.28 -11.67 23.79
C ASP A 400 -16.18 -12.34 22.41
N TYR A 401 -15.00 -12.32 21.77
CA TYR A 401 -14.87 -12.92 20.45
C TYR A 401 -15.05 -14.44 20.48
N ASP A 402 -14.83 -15.11 21.62
CA ASP A 402 -15.10 -16.54 21.78
C ASP A 402 -16.60 -16.87 21.65
N ASP A 403 -17.47 -15.91 21.98
CA ASP A 403 -18.93 -16.02 21.89
C ASP A 403 -19.48 -15.51 20.54
N ALA A 404 -18.63 -14.96 19.67
CA ALA A 404 -19.07 -14.27 18.45
C ALA A 404 -19.29 -15.18 17.24
N LYS A 405 -19.19 -16.50 17.41
CA LYS A 405 -19.37 -17.44 16.32
C LYS A 405 -20.76 -17.32 15.70
N ASP A 406 -20.82 -17.23 14.38
CA ASP A 406 -22.03 -17.07 13.56
C ASP A 406 -22.73 -15.70 13.72
N GLU A 407 -22.11 -14.75 14.44
CA GLU A 407 -22.56 -13.36 14.52
C GLU A 407 -22.05 -12.52 13.33
N ILE A 408 -22.66 -11.35 13.12
CA ILE A 408 -22.28 -10.46 12.01
C ILE A 408 -21.40 -9.34 12.57
N ALA A 409 -20.20 -9.20 12.02
CA ALA A 409 -19.28 -8.14 12.40
C ALA A 409 -19.87 -6.75 12.09
N ALA A 410 -19.78 -5.84 13.06
CA ALA A 410 -20.15 -4.43 12.88
C ALA A 410 -18.94 -3.55 12.52
N GLU A 411 -17.73 -4.01 12.77
CA GLU A 411 -16.48 -3.29 12.47
C GLU A 411 -15.49 -4.17 11.70
N PHE A 412 -14.48 -3.54 11.11
CA PHE A 412 -13.36 -4.24 10.50
C PHE A 412 -12.53 -4.95 11.56
N ILE A 413 -12.05 -6.15 11.23
CA ILE A 413 -11.01 -6.86 11.99
C ILE A 413 -9.84 -7.09 11.04
N PHE A 414 -8.65 -6.61 11.38
CA PHE A 414 -7.44 -6.80 10.56
C PHE A 414 -6.17 -6.86 11.39
N LEU A 415 -5.19 -7.59 10.87
CA LEU A 415 -3.81 -7.52 11.32
C LEU A 415 -3.18 -6.20 10.84
N TYR A 416 -2.43 -5.52 11.70
CA TYR A 416 -1.73 -4.28 11.33
C TYR A 416 -0.27 -4.25 11.79
N PRO A 417 0.68 -4.01 10.87
CA PRO A 417 0.53 -3.90 9.40
C PRO A 417 0.14 -5.26 8.74
N PRO A 418 -0.35 -5.32 7.47
CA PRO A 418 -0.52 -4.23 6.50
C PRO A 418 -1.91 -3.58 6.52
N GLY A 419 -2.84 -4.09 7.32
CA GLY A 419 -4.24 -3.62 7.31
C GLY A 419 -5.09 -4.26 6.20
N ILE A 420 -4.84 -5.54 5.89
CA ILE A 420 -5.73 -6.38 5.08
C ILE A 420 -6.84 -6.92 6.01
N PRO A 421 -8.13 -6.71 5.70
CA PRO A 421 -9.25 -7.23 6.49
C PRO A 421 -9.26 -8.75 6.59
N LEU A 422 -9.15 -9.26 7.82
CA LEU A 422 -9.59 -10.60 8.16
C LEU A 422 -11.12 -10.66 8.09
N VAL A 423 -11.80 -9.63 8.58
CA VAL A 423 -13.26 -9.46 8.52
C VAL A 423 -13.62 -8.04 8.11
N VAL A 424 -14.61 -7.92 7.24
CA VAL A 424 -15.24 -6.66 6.82
C VAL A 424 -16.61 -6.52 7.49
N PRO A 425 -17.05 -5.31 7.88
CA PRO A 425 -18.40 -5.11 8.40
C PRO A 425 -19.47 -5.76 7.51
N GLY A 426 -20.42 -6.46 8.12
CA GLY A 426 -21.48 -7.18 7.42
C GLY A 426 -21.15 -8.63 7.08
N GLU A 427 -19.95 -9.11 7.39
CA GLU A 427 -19.57 -10.52 7.26
C GLU A 427 -19.82 -11.32 8.53
N VAL A 428 -20.00 -12.63 8.36
CA VAL A 428 -20.12 -13.57 9.49
C VAL A 428 -18.75 -13.82 10.11
N ILE A 429 -18.68 -13.74 11.43
CA ILE A 429 -17.53 -14.18 12.22
C ILE A 429 -17.68 -15.68 12.44
N ASP A 430 -16.91 -16.46 11.72
CA ASP A 430 -16.96 -17.91 11.80
C ASP A 430 -15.86 -18.48 12.73
N LYS A 431 -15.75 -19.81 12.80
CA LYS A 431 -14.74 -20.47 13.62
C LYS A 431 -13.31 -20.15 13.16
N TYR A 432 -13.07 -20.04 11.85
CA TYR A 432 -11.75 -19.75 11.32
C TYR A 432 -11.27 -18.38 11.78
N VAL A 433 -12.13 -17.37 11.68
CA VAL A 433 -11.83 -16.01 12.14
C VAL A 433 -11.44 -15.99 13.61
N ILE A 434 -12.22 -16.65 14.47
CA ILE A 434 -11.97 -16.72 15.92
C ILE A 434 -10.63 -17.41 16.21
N ASP A 435 -10.38 -18.55 15.57
CA ASP A 435 -9.13 -19.28 15.78
C ASP A 435 -7.91 -18.49 15.29
N LYS A 436 -8.07 -17.69 14.21
CA LYS A 436 -7.01 -16.83 13.68
C LYS A 436 -6.72 -15.62 14.59
N ILE A 437 -7.76 -14.97 15.12
CA ILE A 437 -7.63 -13.92 16.14
C ILE A 437 -6.88 -14.47 17.36
N ARG A 438 -7.30 -15.63 17.87
CA ARG A 438 -6.65 -16.26 19.03
C ARG A 438 -5.18 -16.57 18.75
N GLN A 439 -4.87 -17.02 17.54
CA GLN A 439 -3.49 -17.24 17.11
C GLN A 439 -2.69 -15.92 17.14
N TYR A 440 -3.21 -14.83 16.60
CA TYR A 440 -2.52 -13.54 16.64
C TYR A 440 -2.27 -13.03 18.06
N GLU A 441 -3.26 -13.13 18.96
CA GLU A 441 -3.06 -12.76 20.37
C GLU A 441 -2.02 -13.64 21.07
N GLN A 442 -1.98 -14.94 20.78
CA GLN A 442 -0.98 -15.86 21.33
C GLN A 442 0.45 -15.50 20.96
N TYR A 443 0.66 -14.90 19.78
CA TYR A 443 1.96 -14.43 19.31
C TYR A 443 2.14 -12.91 19.53
N ASN A 444 1.35 -12.27 20.42
CA ASN A 444 1.42 -10.83 20.73
C ASN A 444 1.28 -9.90 19.51
N MET A 445 0.66 -10.36 18.43
CA MET A 445 0.49 -9.57 17.23
C MET A 445 -0.66 -8.59 17.37
N LYS A 446 -0.52 -7.39 16.78
CA LYS A 446 -1.51 -6.33 16.89
C LYS A 446 -2.68 -6.52 15.93
N VAL A 447 -3.83 -6.89 16.48
CA VAL A 447 -5.09 -6.97 15.75
C VAL A 447 -5.95 -5.72 16.02
N ILE A 448 -6.34 -5.02 14.97
CA ILE A 448 -7.27 -3.88 15.05
C ILE A 448 -8.71 -4.39 14.92
N GLY A 449 -9.63 -3.76 15.64
CA GLY A 449 -11.04 -4.18 15.75
C GLY A 449 -11.32 -4.97 17.03
N LEU A 450 -10.28 -5.28 17.82
CA LEU A 450 -10.39 -5.85 19.16
C LEU A 450 -10.21 -4.78 20.23
N ASN A 451 -10.97 -4.92 21.31
CA ASN A 451 -10.82 -4.13 22.52
C ASN A 451 -11.02 -5.05 23.74
N ASP A 452 -9.93 -5.39 24.42
CA ASP A 452 -9.90 -6.29 25.60
C ASP A 452 -10.63 -7.63 25.37
N HIS A 453 -10.17 -8.44 24.40
CA HIS A 453 -10.78 -9.71 23.97
C HIS A 453 -12.22 -9.61 23.42
N LYS A 454 -12.70 -8.40 23.16
CA LYS A 454 -14.05 -8.20 22.63
C LYS A 454 -14.07 -7.56 21.27
N ILE A 455 -15.10 -7.88 20.50
CA ILE A 455 -15.36 -7.34 19.17
C ILE A 455 -16.78 -6.78 19.08
N TYR A 456 -16.99 -5.85 18.15
CA TYR A 456 -18.32 -5.30 17.86
C TYR A 456 -19.07 -6.17 16.86
N ILE A 457 -20.25 -6.62 17.26
CA ILE A 457 -21.22 -7.30 16.39
C ILE A 457 -22.46 -6.43 16.21
N ILE A 458 -23.23 -6.72 15.18
CA ILE A 458 -24.52 -6.08 14.93
C ILE A 458 -25.53 -6.54 15.98
N ASN A 459 -26.16 -5.57 16.65
CA ASN A 459 -27.23 -5.82 17.61
C ASN A 459 -28.52 -6.21 16.85
N ARG A 460 -29.01 -7.44 17.05
CA ARG A 460 -30.14 -8.01 16.31
C ARG A 460 -31.49 -7.76 16.97
#